data_AF-A0A358D7G8-F1
#
_entry.id   AF-A0A358D7G8-F1
#
_cell.length_a   1.000
_cell.length_b   1.000
_cell.length_c   1.000
_cell.angle_alpha   90.00
_cell.angle_beta   90.00
_cell.angle_gamma   90.00
#
_symmetry.space_group_name_H-M   'P 1'
#
loop_
_entity.id
_entity.type
_entity.pdbx_description
1 polymer ?
#
loop_
_entity_poly.entity_id
_entity_poly.type
_entity_poly.pdbx_seq_one_letter_code
_entity_poly.pdbx_strand_id
1 'polypeptide(L)'
;MLNTPRSQRLDALRAELMDLRSAVEDAERAASVPLSRAHPVHAAGAANLIRYVALRSRDLRDLQDRLTAEGLSSLGRMEADVLRNLDAVVGTIDAALGHVAPGDHDNPGPDAEPRPPTPLSVNAAALLGGTADDRDTRIMVTLPSEAANDPALVARFARAGMDVARINCAHDDSAAWERMARHTRAAGTGIRIATDLAGPKVRTGSLEPGPRVVKVSPARDALGRVIEPASVWLVAPSADGSAPPPGEIPVTDAAWLARLRIDDTVEFTDTRG
;
A
#
# COMPACT_ATOMS: atom_id res chain seq x y z
N MET A 1 -34.45 22.13 3.53
CA MET A 1 -33.82 22.00 4.86
C MET A 1 -33.28 23.37 5.28
N LEU A 2 -34.14 24.39 5.35
CA LEU A 2 -34.67 24.94 6.60
C LEU A 2 -33.58 25.18 7.66
N ASN A 3 -32.97 26.36 7.53
CA ASN A 3 -32.20 27.22 8.43
C ASN A 3 -32.09 26.84 9.93
N THR A 4 -31.56 25.66 10.27
CA THR A 4 -31.14 25.35 11.65
C THR A 4 -30.11 26.39 12.12
N PRO A 5 -30.27 27.03 13.28
CA PRO A 5 -29.26 27.93 13.84
C PRO A 5 -27.89 27.23 13.95
N ARG A 6 -26.81 27.99 13.72
CA ARG A 6 -25.44 27.45 13.83
C ARG A 6 -25.18 26.84 15.22
N SER A 7 -25.67 27.46 16.28
CA SER A 7 -25.56 26.94 17.65
C SER A 7 -26.16 25.53 17.78
N GLN A 8 -27.38 25.31 17.26
CA GLN A 8 -28.01 23.99 17.29
C GLN A 8 -27.25 22.94 16.46
N ARG A 9 -26.64 23.32 15.34
CA ARG A 9 -25.78 22.40 14.56
C ARG A 9 -24.50 22.03 15.32
N LEU A 10 -23.88 23.02 15.97
CA LEU A 10 -22.69 22.83 16.80
C LEU A 10 -23.00 21.96 18.04
N ASP A 11 -24.14 22.16 18.70
CA ASP A 11 -24.60 21.31 19.80
C ASP A 11 -24.78 19.85 19.36
N ALA A 12 -25.39 19.63 18.18
CA ALA A 12 -25.55 18.29 17.63
C ALA A 12 -24.21 17.61 17.33
N LEU A 13 -23.27 18.34 16.70
CA LEU A 13 -21.90 17.87 16.45
C LEU A 13 -21.16 17.53 17.74
N ARG A 14 -21.29 18.39 18.75
CA ARG A 14 -20.68 18.18 20.07
C ARG A 14 -21.21 16.90 20.72
N ALA A 15 -22.51 16.69 20.73
CA ALA A 15 -23.13 15.50 21.30
C ALA A 15 -22.59 14.22 20.62
N GLU A 16 -22.54 14.22 19.29
CA GLU A 16 -22.03 13.08 18.52
C GLU A 16 -20.54 12.82 18.74
N LEU A 17 -19.72 13.87 18.88
CA LEU A 17 -18.30 13.73 19.25
C LEU A 17 -18.12 13.19 20.67
N MET A 18 -18.96 13.61 21.62
CA MET A 18 -18.94 13.08 22.99
C MET A 18 -19.36 11.60 23.03
N ASP A 19 -20.34 11.21 22.21
CA ASP A 19 -20.74 9.81 22.05
C ASP A 19 -19.60 8.97 21.46
N LEU A 20 -18.88 9.49 20.46
CA LEU A 20 -17.68 8.83 19.92
C LEU A 20 -16.58 8.73 20.96
N ARG A 21 -16.35 9.79 21.73
CA ARG A 21 -15.36 9.82 22.82
C ARG A 21 -15.67 8.73 23.87
N SER A 22 -16.92 8.64 24.32
CA SER A 22 -17.33 7.59 25.26
C SER A 22 -17.12 6.20 24.66
N ALA A 23 -17.52 6.01 23.39
CA ALA A 23 -17.41 4.72 22.73
C ALA A 23 -15.96 4.23 22.59
N VAL A 24 -15.00 5.11 22.30
CA VAL A 24 -13.59 4.72 22.22
C VAL A 24 -12.98 4.41 23.59
N GLU A 25 -13.41 5.11 24.64
CA GLU A 25 -13.03 4.80 26.03
C GLU A 25 -13.62 3.46 26.51
N ASP A 26 -14.87 3.16 26.14
CA ASP A 26 -15.51 1.86 26.39
C ASP A 26 -14.76 0.73 25.70
N ALA A 27 -14.36 0.93 24.45
CA ALA A 27 -13.58 -0.05 23.70
C ALA A 27 -12.21 -0.32 24.35
N GLU A 28 -11.53 0.72 24.84
CA GLU A 28 -10.29 0.55 25.60
C GLU A 28 -10.50 -0.23 26.90
N ARG A 29 -11.54 0.13 27.69
CA ARG A 29 -11.88 -0.59 28.93
C ARG A 29 -12.16 -2.08 28.66
N ALA A 30 -12.93 -2.37 27.61
CA ALA A 30 -13.23 -3.73 27.18
C ALA A 30 -11.97 -4.49 26.74
N ALA A 31 -10.97 -3.78 26.19
CA ALA A 31 -9.69 -4.34 25.77
C ALA A 31 -8.63 -4.41 26.91
N SER A 32 -9.02 -4.26 28.17
CA SER A 32 -8.08 -4.29 29.32
C SER A 32 -7.18 -5.53 29.35
N VAL A 33 -7.72 -6.72 29.05
CA VAL A 33 -6.96 -7.98 29.03
C VAL A 33 -5.91 -8.03 27.91
N PRO A 34 -6.22 -7.76 26.63
CA PRO A 34 -5.19 -7.70 25.60
C PRO A 34 -4.20 -6.54 25.84
N LEU A 35 -4.65 -5.40 26.37
CA LEU A 35 -3.77 -4.28 26.68
C LEU A 35 -2.76 -4.59 27.80
N SER A 36 -3.13 -5.39 28.80
CA SER A 36 -2.20 -5.81 29.85
C SER A 36 -1.07 -6.73 29.36
N ARG A 37 -1.23 -7.30 28.15
CA ARG A 37 -0.21 -8.11 27.47
C ARG A 37 0.71 -7.27 26.58
N ALA A 38 0.41 -5.99 26.37
CA ALA A 38 1.27 -5.10 25.60
C ALA A 38 2.57 -4.82 26.38
N HIS A 39 3.67 -4.64 25.66
CA HIS A 39 4.93 -4.25 26.27
C HIS A 39 4.78 -2.86 26.93
N PRO A 40 5.30 -2.63 28.16
CA PRO A 40 5.08 -1.38 28.89
C PRO A 40 5.45 -0.11 28.11
N VAL A 41 6.55 -0.15 27.34
CA VAL A 41 7.00 0.97 26.49
C VAL A 41 5.96 1.36 25.42
N HIS A 42 5.09 0.44 25.03
CA HIS A 42 4.08 0.64 23.99
C HIS A 42 2.65 0.72 24.56
N ALA A 43 2.46 0.72 25.88
CA ALA A 43 1.13 0.67 26.51
C ALA A 43 0.22 1.81 26.03
N ALA A 44 0.71 3.05 26.01
CA ALA A 44 -0.06 4.21 25.54
C ALA A 44 -0.43 4.11 24.05
N GLY A 45 0.50 3.65 23.21
CA GLY A 45 0.26 3.44 21.78
C GLY A 45 -0.74 2.31 21.52
N ALA A 46 -0.68 1.23 22.30
CA ALA A 46 -1.62 0.11 22.23
C ALA A 46 -3.04 0.55 22.63
N ALA A 47 -3.17 1.32 23.71
CA ALA A 47 -4.46 1.91 24.11
C ALA A 47 -5.02 2.81 23.00
N ASN A 48 -4.19 3.70 22.44
CA ASN A 48 -4.59 4.57 21.33
C ASN A 48 -4.99 3.77 20.07
N LEU A 49 -4.30 2.66 19.77
CA LEU A 49 -4.66 1.79 18.65
C LEU A 49 -6.06 1.17 18.85
N ILE A 50 -6.40 0.72 20.06
CA ILE A 50 -7.75 0.21 20.36
C ILE A 50 -8.80 1.30 20.11
N ARG A 51 -8.55 2.52 20.62
CA ARG A 51 -9.44 3.66 20.40
C ARG A 51 -9.60 3.98 18.91
N TYR A 52 -8.50 3.96 18.16
CA TYR A 52 -8.51 4.23 16.72
C TYR A 52 -9.28 3.16 15.94
N VAL A 53 -9.09 1.89 16.26
CA VAL A 53 -9.84 0.78 15.65
C VAL A 53 -11.34 0.87 15.96
N ALA A 54 -11.69 1.19 17.21
CA ALA A 54 -13.09 1.38 17.62
C ALA A 54 -13.76 2.56 16.91
N LEU A 55 -13.00 3.60 16.57
CA LEU A 55 -13.48 4.71 15.79
C LEU A 55 -13.62 4.35 14.31
N ARG A 56 -12.65 3.60 13.75
CA ARG A 56 -12.64 3.18 12.34
C ARG A 56 -13.64 2.07 12.01
N SER A 57 -14.20 1.40 13.00
CA SER A 57 -15.31 0.46 12.83
C SER A 57 -16.66 1.15 12.62
N ARG A 58 -16.71 2.48 12.66
CA ARG A 58 -17.90 3.30 12.42
C ARG A 58 -17.79 4.03 11.08
N ASP A 59 -18.92 4.28 10.44
CA ASP A 59 -19.00 5.18 9.29
C ASP A 59 -19.11 6.62 9.79
N LEU A 60 -18.05 7.41 9.56
CA LEU A 60 -17.94 8.78 10.04
C LEU A 60 -18.13 9.82 8.94
N ARG A 61 -18.39 9.41 7.69
CA ARG A 61 -18.37 10.32 6.54
C ARG A 61 -19.32 11.50 6.71
N ASP A 62 -20.55 11.22 7.14
CA ASP A 62 -21.55 12.27 7.38
C ASP A 62 -21.13 13.25 8.50
N LEU A 63 -20.58 12.74 9.60
CA LEU A 63 -20.03 13.59 10.67
C LEU A 63 -18.86 14.44 10.16
N GLN A 64 -17.95 13.85 9.39
CA GLN A 64 -16.79 14.55 8.84
C GLN A 64 -17.19 15.67 7.88
N ASP A 65 -18.19 15.41 7.04
CA ASP A 65 -18.75 16.41 6.13
C ASP A 65 -19.40 17.56 6.90
N ARG A 66 -20.18 17.26 7.95
CA ARG A 66 -20.80 18.28 8.82
C ARG A 66 -19.77 19.08 9.62
N LEU A 67 -18.71 18.46 10.13
CA LEU A 67 -17.59 19.16 10.80
C LEU A 67 -16.89 20.11 9.83
N THR A 68 -16.59 19.63 8.62
CA THR A 68 -15.92 20.43 7.58
C THR A 68 -16.78 21.63 7.16
N ALA A 69 -18.10 21.45 7.05
CA ALA A 69 -19.04 22.52 6.73
C ALA A 69 -19.06 23.64 7.80
N GLU A 70 -18.71 23.33 9.05
CA GLU A 70 -18.58 24.30 10.15
C GLU A 70 -17.15 24.86 10.31
N GLY A 71 -16.22 24.48 9.42
CA GLY A 71 -14.81 24.91 9.44
C GLY A 71 -13.96 24.20 10.49
N LEU A 72 -14.41 23.06 11.00
CA LEU A 72 -13.72 22.27 12.02
C LEU A 72 -12.85 21.19 11.37
N SER A 73 -11.93 20.62 12.16
CA SER A 73 -11.14 19.46 11.73
C SER A 73 -12.06 18.30 11.35
N SER A 74 -11.85 17.73 10.16
CA SER A 74 -12.52 16.51 9.70
C SER A 74 -12.00 15.24 10.36
N LEU A 75 -11.15 15.38 11.39
CA LEU A 75 -10.60 14.27 12.16
C LEU A 75 -9.71 13.29 11.36
N GLY A 76 -9.28 13.68 10.15
CA GLY A 76 -8.53 12.81 9.24
C GLY A 76 -7.04 12.57 9.58
N ARG A 77 -6.55 13.10 10.71
CA ARG A 77 -5.14 12.93 11.17
C ARG A 77 -5.07 12.56 12.66
N MET A 78 -6.05 11.83 13.16
CA MET A 78 -6.15 11.47 14.58
C MET A 78 -5.37 10.20 14.97
N GLU A 79 -4.75 9.51 14.01
CA GLU A 79 -4.06 8.22 14.19
C GLU A 79 -3.07 8.27 15.36
N ALA A 80 -2.40 9.41 15.52
CA ALA A 80 -1.39 9.60 16.55
C ALA A 80 -1.97 9.72 17.97
N ASP A 81 -3.17 10.29 18.12
CA ASP A 81 -3.82 10.55 19.40
C ASP A 81 -5.32 10.83 19.22
N VAL A 82 -6.15 9.80 19.41
CA VAL A 82 -7.60 9.85 19.15
C VAL A 82 -8.31 10.78 20.12
N LEU A 83 -8.08 10.62 21.44
CA LEU A 83 -8.79 11.39 22.46
C LEU A 83 -8.43 12.86 22.37
N ARG A 84 -7.15 13.20 22.21
CA ARG A 84 -6.72 14.59 22.06
C ARG A 84 -7.38 15.29 20.88
N ASN A 85 -7.53 14.60 19.75
CA ASN A 85 -8.18 15.18 18.57
C ASN A 85 -9.69 15.38 18.79
N LEU A 86 -10.38 14.40 19.40
CA LEU A 86 -11.79 14.54 19.76
C LEU A 86 -11.99 15.70 20.74
N ASP A 87 -11.19 15.75 21.81
CA ASP A 87 -11.25 16.77 22.84
C ASP A 87 -10.93 18.17 22.28
N ALA A 88 -9.99 18.29 21.35
CA ALA A 88 -9.66 19.57 20.71
C ALA A 88 -10.82 20.12 19.86
N VAL A 89 -11.52 19.24 19.12
CA VAL A 89 -12.68 19.66 18.33
C VAL A 89 -13.86 20.01 19.25
N VAL A 90 -14.12 19.21 20.29
CA VAL A 90 -15.13 19.52 21.31
C VAL A 90 -14.84 20.86 21.98
N GLY A 91 -13.59 21.11 22.38
CA GLY A 91 -13.17 22.38 22.97
C GLY A 91 -13.35 23.57 22.02
N THR A 92 -13.09 23.38 20.72
CA THR A 92 -13.34 24.42 19.70
C THR A 92 -14.84 24.73 19.57
N ILE A 93 -15.69 23.70 19.62
CA ILE A 93 -17.15 23.86 19.60
C ILE A 93 -17.64 24.56 20.87
N ASP A 94 -17.15 24.15 22.04
CA ASP A 94 -17.50 24.74 23.32
C ASP A 94 -17.12 26.22 23.41
N ALA A 95 -15.94 26.60 22.90
CA ALA A 95 -15.56 28.00 22.78
C ALA A 95 -16.49 28.78 21.83
N ALA A 96 -16.87 28.20 20.69
CA ALA A 96 -17.78 28.82 19.73
C ALA A 96 -19.21 29.00 20.26
N LEU A 97 -19.65 28.12 21.18
CA LEU A 97 -20.94 28.20 21.87
C LEU A 97 -20.90 29.12 23.10
N GLY A 98 -19.72 29.60 23.50
CA GLY A 98 -19.54 30.43 24.69
C GLY A 98 -19.57 29.64 26.01
N HIS A 99 -19.36 28.33 25.97
CA HIS A 99 -19.27 27.48 27.17
C HIS A 99 -17.94 27.62 27.92
N VAL A 100 -16.90 28.16 27.27
CA VAL A 100 -15.55 28.33 27.84
C VAL A 100 -15.07 29.76 27.59
N ALA A 101 -14.41 30.37 28.58
CA ALA A 101 -13.81 31.70 28.45
C ALA A 101 -12.59 31.64 27.51
N PRO A 102 -12.35 32.67 26.68
CA PRO A 102 -11.19 32.73 25.80
C PRO A 102 -9.91 32.90 26.62
N GLY A 103 -9.25 31.81 26.97
CA GLY A 103 -8.02 31.82 27.77
C GLY A 103 -7.37 30.47 28.06
N ASP A 104 -8.10 29.35 27.95
CA ASP A 104 -7.58 28.02 28.31
C ASP A 104 -6.86 27.25 27.18
N HIS A 105 -6.66 27.88 26.03
CA HIS A 105 -5.95 27.25 24.93
C HIS A 105 -4.47 27.56 25.00
N ASP A 106 -3.70 26.67 25.64
CA ASP A 106 -2.27 26.48 25.36
C ASP A 106 -2.12 26.05 23.89
N ASN A 107 -2.22 27.01 22.97
CA ASN A 107 -1.88 26.83 21.58
C ASN A 107 -0.55 27.55 21.36
N PRO A 108 0.58 26.83 21.34
CA PRO A 108 1.86 27.44 21.07
C PRO A 108 1.78 28.10 19.69
N GLY A 109 2.05 29.40 19.62
CA GLY A 109 2.14 30.12 18.36
C GLY A 109 3.24 29.54 17.46
N PRO A 110 3.37 30.04 16.21
CA PRO A 110 4.36 29.56 15.24
C PRO A 110 5.83 29.66 15.69
N ASP A 111 6.11 30.37 16.80
CA ASP A 111 7.43 30.53 17.42
C ASP A 111 7.73 29.49 18.52
N ALA A 112 6.96 28.40 18.60
CA ALA A 112 7.19 27.35 19.59
C ALA A 112 8.54 26.63 19.34
N GLU A 113 9.26 26.34 20.43
CA GLU A 113 10.49 25.56 20.42
C GLU A 113 10.39 24.28 19.59
N PRO A 114 11.52 23.73 19.09
CA PRO A 114 11.53 22.47 18.35
C PRO A 114 10.72 21.41 19.09
N ARG A 115 9.59 21.02 18.50
CA ARG A 115 8.68 20.07 19.11
C ARG A 115 9.46 18.77 19.41
N PRO A 116 9.41 18.24 20.66
CA PRO A 116 10.17 17.06 21.01
C PRO A 116 9.82 15.89 20.06
N PRO A 117 10.79 15.00 19.78
CA PRO A 117 10.57 13.87 18.88
C PRO A 117 9.40 13.04 19.37
N THR A 118 8.46 12.79 18.47
CA THR A 118 7.26 11.99 18.77
C THR A 118 7.63 10.55 19.11
N PRO A 119 6.79 9.82 19.88
CA PRO A 119 6.98 8.38 20.08
C PRO A 119 7.13 7.59 18.77
N LEU A 120 6.46 8.04 17.69
CA LEU A 120 6.58 7.45 16.37
C LEU A 120 8.00 7.60 15.80
N SER A 121 8.61 8.79 15.86
CA SER A 121 9.96 9.02 15.33
C SER A 121 11.01 8.26 16.14
N VAL A 122 10.84 8.18 17.47
CA VAL A 122 11.71 7.37 18.34
C VAL A 122 11.60 5.88 18.00
N ASN A 123 10.39 5.34 17.91
CA ASN A 123 10.17 3.93 17.59
C ASN A 123 10.64 3.59 16.17
N ALA A 124 10.40 4.47 15.20
CA ALA A 124 10.87 4.31 13.83
C ALA A 124 12.40 4.28 13.77
N ALA A 125 13.08 5.14 14.53
CA ALA A 125 14.53 5.13 14.61
C ALA A 125 15.09 3.86 15.26
N ALA A 126 14.46 3.40 16.34
CA ALA A 126 14.84 2.16 17.01
C ALA A 126 14.67 0.93 16.09
N LEU A 127 13.56 0.86 15.35
CA LEU A 127 13.22 -0.28 14.50
C LEU A 127 13.97 -0.26 13.16
N LEU A 128 13.98 0.89 12.48
CA LEU A 128 14.44 1.02 11.09
C LEU A 128 15.82 1.66 10.95
N GLY A 129 16.45 2.10 12.04
CA GLY A 129 17.73 2.84 12.01
C GLY A 129 17.52 4.36 11.94
N GLY A 130 18.61 5.14 11.94
CA GLY A 130 18.54 6.60 11.75
C GLY A 130 18.01 7.00 10.37
N THR A 131 17.84 8.30 10.15
CA THR A 131 17.71 8.88 8.81
C THR A 131 19.08 9.38 8.33
N ALA A 132 19.25 9.52 7.03
CA ALA A 132 20.40 10.22 6.48
C ALA A 132 20.27 11.74 6.74
N ASP A 133 21.40 12.46 6.74
CA ASP A 133 21.42 13.90 7.07
C ASP A 133 20.65 14.77 6.07
N ASP A 134 20.43 14.26 4.84
CA ASP A 134 19.81 14.97 3.73
C ASP A 134 18.30 14.69 3.56
N ARG A 135 17.70 13.85 4.42
CA ARG A 135 16.27 13.50 4.32
C ARG A 135 15.66 13.01 5.63
N ASP A 136 14.36 13.21 5.78
CA ASP A 136 13.59 12.73 6.95
C ASP A 136 13.04 11.30 6.81
N THR A 137 13.23 10.66 5.65
CA THR A 137 12.68 9.35 5.31
C THR A 137 13.74 8.27 5.18
N ARG A 138 13.32 7.00 5.28
CA ARG A 138 14.19 5.84 5.05
C ARG A 138 13.83 5.14 3.74
N ILE A 139 14.83 4.68 2.99
CA ILE A 139 14.64 3.89 1.77
C ILE A 139 14.77 2.41 2.11
N MET A 140 13.67 1.70 1.94
CA MET A 140 13.64 0.24 1.98
C MET A 140 13.68 -0.33 0.56
N VAL A 141 14.67 -1.17 0.26
CA VAL A 141 14.80 -1.84 -1.02
C VAL A 141 14.45 -3.32 -0.85
N THR A 142 13.51 -3.81 -1.63
CA THR A 142 13.26 -5.26 -1.72
C THR A 142 14.34 -5.87 -2.60
N LEU A 143 15.17 -6.72 -2.02
CA LEU A 143 16.27 -7.34 -2.74
C LEU A 143 15.71 -8.32 -3.78
N PRO A 144 16.15 -8.24 -5.05
CA PRO A 144 15.80 -9.22 -6.06
C PRO A 144 16.63 -10.50 -5.87
N SER A 145 16.22 -11.62 -6.47
CA SER A 145 16.90 -12.93 -6.33
C SER A 145 18.39 -12.88 -6.70
N GLU A 146 18.76 -12.06 -7.69
CA GLU A 146 20.13 -11.84 -8.14
C GLU A 146 21.03 -11.29 -7.02
N ALA A 147 20.45 -10.56 -6.06
CA ALA A 147 21.19 -10.03 -4.92
C ALA A 147 21.80 -11.13 -4.05
N ALA A 148 21.35 -12.40 -4.14
CA ALA A 148 22.00 -13.51 -3.46
C ALA A 148 23.38 -13.87 -4.06
N ASN A 149 23.58 -13.57 -5.35
CA ASN A 149 24.77 -14.00 -6.11
C ASN A 149 25.60 -12.82 -6.65
N ASP A 150 25.07 -11.59 -6.62
CA ASP A 150 25.79 -10.36 -6.98
C ASP A 150 25.94 -9.42 -5.77
N PRO A 151 27.04 -9.54 -4.99
CA PRO A 151 27.33 -8.60 -3.90
C PRO A 151 27.53 -7.15 -4.38
N ALA A 152 28.00 -6.96 -5.62
CA ALA A 152 28.23 -5.63 -6.16
C ALA A 152 26.91 -4.89 -6.44
N LEU A 153 25.84 -5.61 -6.77
CA LEU A 153 24.48 -5.07 -6.84
C LEU A 153 24.03 -4.52 -5.48
N VAL A 154 24.22 -5.28 -4.40
CA VAL A 154 23.86 -4.83 -3.04
C VAL A 154 24.68 -3.60 -2.63
N ALA A 155 25.97 -3.57 -2.96
CA ALA A 155 26.81 -2.40 -2.74
C ALA A 155 26.37 -1.16 -3.54
N ARG A 156 25.81 -1.34 -4.75
CA ARG A 156 25.20 -0.23 -5.51
C ARG A 156 23.95 0.31 -4.82
N PHE A 157 23.09 -0.56 -4.28
CA PHE A 157 21.92 -0.11 -3.50
C PHE A 157 22.33 0.67 -2.25
N ALA A 158 23.34 0.19 -1.52
CA ALA A 158 23.88 0.90 -0.36
C ALA A 158 24.37 2.31 -0.74
N ARG A 159 25.19 2.43 -1.80
CA ARG A 159 25.68 3.73 -2.29
C ARG A 159 24.58 4.67 -2.81
N ALA A 160 23.49 4.10 -3.33
CA ALA A 160 22.32 4.86 -3.74
C ALA A 160 21.42 5.29 -2.55
N GLY A 161 21.80 4.96 -1.32
CA GLY A 161 21.11 5.38 -0.11
C GLY A 161 20.06 4.40 0.39
N MET A 162 20.24 3.08 0.21
CA MET A 162 19.40 2.08 0.89
C MET A 162 19.66 2.08 2.41
N ASP A 163 18.63 2.27 3.22
CA ASP A 163 18.72 2.16 4.70
C ASP A 163 18.25 0.80 5.21
N VAL A 164 17.30 0.18 4.49
CA VAL A 164 16.73 -1.12 4.86
C VAL A 164 16.74 -2.06 3.66
N ALA A 165 17.42 -3.19 3.80
CA ALA A 165 17.31 -4.30 2.86
C ALA A 165 16.15 -5.21 3.27
N ARG A 166 15.09 -5.26 2.47
CA ARG A 166 13.99 -6.20 2.63
C ARG A 166 14.28 -7.49 1.87
N ILE A 167 14.30 -8.61 2.59
CA ILE A 167 14.38 -9.97 2.03
C ILE A 167 12.97 -10.54 2.05
N ASN A 168 12.39 -10.77 0.88
CA ASN A 168 11.03 -11.32 0.75
C ASN A 168 11.08 -12.86 0.77
N CYS A 169 10.78 -13.45 1.92
CA CYS A 169 10.87 -14.89 2.14
C CYS A 169 9.73 -15.70 1.51
N ALA A 170 8.93 -15.09 0.63
CA ALA A 170 7.97 -15.83 -0.21
C ALA A 170 8.53 -16.29 -1.55
N HIS A 171 9.75 -15.86 -1.84
CA HIS A 171 10.54 -16.27 -2.99
C HIS A 171 11.90 -16.73 -2.49
N ASP A 172 12.62 -17.46 -3.34
CA ASP A 172 13.93 -18.04 -3.05
C ASP A 172 13.93 -19.00 -1.84
N ASP A 173 15.12 -19.33 -1.36
CA ASP A 173 15.36 -20.26 -0.26
C ASP A 173 16.21 -19.63 0.86
N SER A 174 16.31 -20.34 1.99
CA SER A 174 17.07 -19.88 3.15
C SER A 174 18.54 -19.58 2.84
N ALA A 175 19.17 -20.36 1.95
CA ALA A 175 20.56 -20.14 1.57
C ALA A 175 20.74 -18.84 0.78
N ALA A 176 19.78 -18.51 -0.11
CA ALA A 176 19.76 -17.25 -0.83
C ALA A 176 19.56 -16.07 0.12
N TRP A 177 18.61 -16.16 1.06
CA TRP A 177 18.36 -15.13 2.06
C TRP A 177 19.58 -14.87 2.94
N GLU A 178 20.28 -15.92 3.37
CA GLU A 178 21.54 -15.80 4.11
C GLU A 178 22.63 -15.08 3.31
N ARG A 179 22.77 -15.41 2.02
CA ARG A 179 23.72 -14.72 1.13
C ARG A 179 23.37 -13.24 1.01
N MET A 180 22.11 -12.91 0.75
CA MET A 180 21.63 -11.52 0.69
C MET A 180 21.92 -10.75 1.99
N ALA A 181 21.69 -11.38 3.15
CA ALA A 181 21.98 -10.78 4.45
C ALA A 181 23.49 -10.56 4.66
N ARG A 182 24.34 -11.51 4.25
CA ARG A 182 25.80 -11.35 4.29
C ARG A 182 26.27 -10.21 3.41
N HIS A 183 25.80 -10.15 2.16
CA HIS A 183 26.16 -9.08 1.22
C HIS A 183 25.71 -7.70 1.71
N THR A 184 24.52 -7.62 2.34
CA THR A 184 24.02 -6.38 2.94
C THR A 184 24.93 -5.91 4.08
N ARG A 185 25.32 -6.81 4.99
CA ARG A 185 26.24 -6.48 6.10
C ARG A 185 27.62 -6.04 5.59
N ALA A 186 28.09 -6.65 4.50
CA ALA A 186 29.35 -6.27 3.87
C ALA A 186 29.27 -4.90 3.16
N ALA A 187 28.08 -4.51 2.69
CA ALA A 187 27.86 -3.24 2.01
C ALA A 187 27.80 -2.02 2.96
N GLY A 188 27.45 -2.22 4.24
CA GLY A 188 27.48 -1.15 5.25
C GLY A 188 26.89 -1.55 6.61
N THR A 189 27.45 -1.01 7.69
CA THR A 189 27.06 -1.31 9.08
C THR A 189 25.77 -0.61 9.54
N GLY A 190 25.31 0.40 8.81
CA GLY A 190 24.10 1.16 9.12
C GLY A 190 22.80 0.63 8.49
N ILE A 191 22.90 -0.37 7.60
CA ILE A 191 21.75 -0.88 6.84
C ILE A 191 21.03 -1.94 7.65
N ARG A 192 19.73 -1.74 7.93
CA ARG A 192 18.89 -2.75 8.59
C ARG A 192 18.49 -3.84 7.60
N ILE A 193 18.32 -5.07 8.10
CA ILE A 193 17.79 -6.18 7.32
C ILE A 193 16.40 -6.51 7.85
N ALA A 194 15.40 -6.43 6.99
CA ALA A 194 14.02 -6.79 7.28
C ALA A 194 13.68 -8.10 6.54
N THR A 195 13.45 -9.18 7.30
CA THR A 195 12.99 -10.45 6.75
C THR A 195 11.47 -10.47 6.71
N ASP A 196 10.90 -10.39 5.51
CA ASP A 196 9.47 -10.38 5.28
C ASP A 196 8.95 -11.80 5.05
N LEU A 197 8.27 -12.34 6.05
CA LEU A 197 7.74 -13.71 6.01
C LEU A 197 6.58 -13.81 5.01
N ALA A 198 6.53 -14.92 4.28
CA ALA A 198 5.50 -15.16 3.28
C ALA A 198 4.06 -15.04 3.83
N GLY A 199 3.85 -15.44 5.09
CA GLY A 199 2.52 -15.50 5.70
C GLY A 199 1.62 -16.56 5.06
N PRO A 200 0.33 -16.61 5.43
CA PRO A 200 -0.65 -17.54 4.86
C PRO A 200 -1.04 -17.10 3.44
N LYS A 201 -0.20 -17.41 2.46
CA LYS A 201 -0.43 -17.08 1.06
C LYS A 201 -1.35 -18.11 0.41
N VAL A 202 -2.55 -17.67 0.03
CA VAL A 202 -3.35 -18.39 -0.96
C VAL A 202 -2.63 -18.28 -2.31
N ARG A 203 -2.29 -19.42 -2.89
CA ARG A 203 -1.67 -19.54 -4.21
C ARG A 203 -2.57 -20.41 -5.05
N THR A 204 -2.79 -20.02 -6.30
CA THR A 204 -3.32 -20.96 -7.28
C THR A 204 -2.24 -22.01 -7.55
N GLY A 205 -2.66 -23.22 -7.90
CA GLY A 205 -1.75 -24.13 -8.59
C GLY A 205 -1.35 -23.57 -9.96
N SER A 206 -0.62 -24.37 -10.73
CA SER A 206 -0.47 -24.10 -12.15
C SER A 206 -1.84 -23.92 -12.78
N LEU A 207 -2.02 -22.86 -13.56
CA LEU A 207 -3.23 -22.70 -14.35
C LEU A 207 -3.23 -23.77 -15.45
N GLU A 208 -4.39 -24.35 -15.72
CA GLU A 208 -4.55 -25.12 -16.96
C GLU A 208 -4.21 -24.20 -18.14
N PRO A 209 -3.39 -24.66 -19.11
CA PRO A 209 -3.15 -23.89 -20.31
C PRO A 209 -4.47 -23.48 -20.93
N GLY A 210 -4.67 -22.17 -21.13
CA GLY A 210 -5.87 -21.65 -21.76
C GLY A 210 -6.02 -22.09 -23.22
N PRO A 211 -7.11 -21.70 -23.89
CA PRO A 211 -7.29 -21.93 -25.33
C PRO A 211 -6.03 -21.53 -26.11
N ARG A 212 -5.60 -22.36 -27.07
CA ARG A 212 -4.41 -22.11 -27.91
C ARG A 212 -4.71 -21.01 -28.93
N VAL A 213 -4.84 -19.77 -28.46
CA VAL A 213 -5.10 -18.59 -29.28
C VAL A 213 -3.79 -17.86 -29.55
N VAL A 214 -3.54 -17.51 -30.80
CA VAL A 214 -2.39 -16.69 -31.20
C VAL A 214 -2.85 -15.25 -31.35
N LYS A 215 -2.22 -14.33 -30.62
CA LYS A 215 -2.49 -12.89 -30.79
C LYS A 215 -1.74 -12.40 -32.02
N VAL A 216 -2.48 -12.00 -33.03
CA VAL A 216 -1.96 -11.42 -34.28
C VAL A 216 -2.25 -9.93 -34.27
N SER A 217 -1.23 -9.09 -34.37
CA SER A 217 -1.40 -7.63 -34.40
C SER A 217 -0.35 -6.97 -35.28
N PRO A 218 -0.71 -5.94 -36.06
CA PRO A 218 0.25 -5.20 -36.86
C PRO A 218 1.20 -4.41 -35.95
N ALA A 219 2.42 -4.14 -36.43
CA ALA A 219 3.32 -3.23 -35.76
C ALA A 219 2.77 -1.80 -35.89
N ARG A 220 2.79 -1.06 -34.79
CA ARG A 220 2.27 0.32 -34.73
C ARG A 220 3.32 1.26 -34.16
N ASP A 221 3.33 2.49 -34.65
CA ASP A 221 4.14 3.57 -34.07
C ASP A 221 3.55 4.07 -32.74
N ALA A 222 4.24 5.01 -32.09
CA ALA A 222 3.79 5.63 -30.84
C ALA A 222 2.45 6.39 -30.97
N LEU A 223 2.01 6.71 -32.21
CA LEU A 223 0.73 7.35 -32.51
C LEU A 223 -0.36 6.32 -32.89
N GLY A 224 -0.05 5.02 -32.83
CA GLY A 224 -0.99 3.93 -33.14
C GLY A 224 -1.17 3.65 -34.63
N ARG A 225 -0.41 4.28 -35.52
CA ARG A 225 -0.49 4.06 -36.98
C ARG A 225 0.22 2.76 -37.33
N VAL A 226 -0.38 1.97 -38.21
CA VAL A 226 0.21 0.71 -38.68
C VAL A 226 1.43 1.04 -39.54
N ILE A 227 2.59 0.53 -39.13
CA ILE A 227 3.86 0.65 -39.87
C ILE A 227 4.21 -0.64 -40.60
N GLU A 228 3.71 -1.77 -40.13
CA GLU A 228 3.90 -3.08 -40.76
C GLU A 228 2.65 -3.93 -40.56
N PRO A 229 2.13 -4.60 -41.61
CA PRO A 229 1.01 -5.51 -41.48
C PRO A 229 1.38 -6.68 -40.56
N ALA A 230 0.37 -7.25 -39.90
CA ALA A 230 0.58 -8.47 -39.15
C ALA A 230 0.82 -9.62 -40.13
N SER A 231 1.89 -10.39 -39.92
CA SER A 231 2.18 -11.59 -40.69
C SER A 231 1.98 -12.82 -39.82
N VAL A 232 1.40 -13.87 -40.40
CA VAL A 232 1.22 -15.18 -39.77
C VAL A 232 1.69 -16.26 -40.72
N TRP A 233 2.20 -17.35 -40.15
CA TRP A 233 2.63 -18.51 -40.92
C TRP A 233 1.62 -19.64 -40.71
N LEU A 234 1.00 -20.11 -41.79
CA LEU A 234 0.18 -21.33 -41.75
C LEU A 234 1.09 -22.54 -41.94
N VAL A 235 1.14 -23.41 -40.93
CA VAL A 235 2.06 -24.56 -40.91
C VAL A 235 1.30 -25.87 -40.77
N ALA A 236 1.90 -26.96 -41.25
CA ALA A 236 1.40 -28.28 -40.94
C ALA A 236 1.58 -28.56 -39.44
N PRO A 237 0.69 -29.33 -38.78
CA PRO A 237 0.84 -29.65 -37.37
C PRO A 237 2.11 -30.47 -37.14
N SER A 238 2.85 -30.17 -36.09
CA SER A 238 4.02 -30.98 -35.71
C SER A 238 3.61 -32.42 -35.42
N ALA A 239 4.35 -33.39 -35.97
CA ALA A 239 4.06 -34.81 -35.80
C ALA A 239 4.16 -35.30 -34.35
N ASP A 240 4.86 -34.57 -33.49
CA ASP A 240 5.04 -34.83 -32.07
C ASP A 240 4.03 -34.09 -31.17
N GLY A 241 3.11 -33.31 -31.75
CA GLY A 241 2.13 -32.52 -31.01
C GLY A 241 2.74 -31.34 -30.24
N SER A 242 3.99 -30.97 -30.53
CA SER A 242 4.62 -29.76 -29.97
C SER A 242 3.84 -28.51 -30.35
N ALA A 243 3.80 -27.53 -29.44
CA ALA A 243 3.23 -26.23 -29.74
C ALA A 243 4.09 -25.52 -30.79
N PRO A 244 3.50 -24.93 -31.84
CA PRO A 244 4.26 -24.21 -32.83
C PRO A 244 4.89 -22.93 -32.21
N PRO A 245 6.01 -22.43 -32.78
CA PRO A 245 6.60 -21.17 -32.40
C PRO A 245 5.59 -19.99 -32.41
N PRO A 246 5.84 -18.92 -31.64
CA PRO A 246 5.00 -17.72 -31.69
C PRO A 246 4.88 -17.16 -33.11
N GLY A 247 3.64 -16.96 -33.58
CA GLY A 247 3.35 -16.43 -34.93
C GLY A 247 3.02 -17.49 -35.98
N GLU A 248 3.14 -18.78 -35.64
CA GLU A 248 2.72 -19.90 -36.47
C GLU A 248 1.33 -20.43 -36.05
N ILE A 249 0.47 -20.67 -37.03
CA ILE A 249 -0.87 -21.21 -36.86
C ILE A 249 -0.92 -22.60 -37.52
N PRO A 250 -1.08 -23.68 -36.74
CA PRO A 250 -1.10 -25.03 -37.27
C PRO A 250 -2.46 -25.31 -37.94
N VAL A 251 -2.44 -25.80 -39.17
CA VAL A 251 -3.65 -26.13 -39.94
C VAL A 251 -3.78 -27.64 -40.07
N THR A 252 -4.83 -28.22 -39.49
CA THR A 252 -5.02 -29.68 -39.43
C THR A 252 -5.33 -30.33 -40.78
N ASP A 253 -5.92 -29.59 -41.72
CA ASP A 253 -6.15 -30.06 -43.09
C ASP A 253 -4.93 -29.76 -43.99
N ALA A 254 -4.01 -30.73 -44.04
CA ALA A 254 -2.82 -30.64 -44.88
C ALA A 254 -3.13 -30.55 -46.39
N ALA A 255 -4.25 -31.14 -46.85
CA ALA A 255 -4.64 -31.08 -48.25
C ALA A 255 -5.21 -29.71 -48.62
N TRP A 256 -5.94 -29.05 -47.71
CA TRP A 256 -6.31 -27.65 -47.87
C TRP A 256 -5.07 -26.74 -47.90
N LEU A 257 -4.14 -26.90 -46.95
CA LEU A 257 -2.93 -26.09 -46.89
C LEU A 257 -2.09 -26.21 -48.17
N ALA A 258 -1.96 -27.43 -48.71
CA ALA A 258 -1.21 -27.70 -49.93
C ALA A 258 -1.86 -27.15 -51.22
N ARG A 259 -3.14 -26.78 -51.18
CA ARG A 259 -3.86 -26.20 -52.34
C ARG A 259 -3.72 -24.69 -52.44
N LEU A 260 -3.29 -24.01 -51.37
CA LEU A 260 -3.16 -22.56 -51.35
C LEU A 260 -2.12 -22.06 -52.35
N ARG A 261 -2.43 -20.95 -53.00
CA ARG A 261 -1.59 -20.25 -53.97
C ARG A 261 -1.39 -18.80 -53.55
N ILE A 262 -0.38 -18.18 -54.15
CA ILE A 262 -0.18 -16.73 -54.04
C ILE A 262 -1.47 -16.05 -54.52
N ASP A 263 -1.88 -15.01 -53.80
CA ASP A 263 -3.12 -14.22 -53.99
C ASP A 263 -4.44 -14.90 -53.57
N ASP A 264 -4.40 -16.10 -52.99
CA ASP A 264 -5.59 -16.67 -52.35
C ASP A 264 -6.00 -15.85 -51.12
N THR A 265 -7.31 -15.73 -50.91
CA THR A 265 -7.88 -15.10 -49.71
C THR A 265 -8.30 -16.17 -48.70
N VAL A 266 -7.79 -16.06 -47.48
CA VAL A 266 -8.13 -16.95 -46.36
C VAL A 266 -8.86 -16.14 -45.30
N GLU A 267 -10.05 -16.61 -44.90
CA GLU A 267 -10.84 -16.00 -43.83
C GLU A 267 -10.58 -16.72 -42.50
N PHE A 268 -10.46 -15.94 -41.43
CA PHE A 268 -10.29 -16.44 -40.06
C PHE A 268 -11.43 -15.90 -39.19
N THR A 269 -11.96 -16.76 -38.32
CA THR A 269 -12.83 -16.35 -37.21
C THR A 269 -11.97 -16.12 -35.98
N ASP A 270 -12.01 -14.91 -35.42
CA ASP A 270 -11.32 -14.60 -34.17
C ASP A 270 -12.14 -15.03 -32.95
N THR A 271 -11.60 -14.85 -31.74
CA THR A 271 -12.27 -15.26 -30.49
C THR A 271 -13.52 -14.44 -30.14
N ARG A 272 -13.87 -13.42 -30.92
CA ARG A 272 -15.05 -12.55 -30.71
C ARG A 272 -16.25 -12.97 -31.58
N GLY A 273 -16.08 -13.90 -32.51
CA GLY A 273 -17.14 -14.40 -33.40
C GLY A 273 -17.25 -13.58 -34.67
#